data_AF-A0A432GLC5-F1
#
_entry.id   AF-A0A432GLC5-F1
#
_cell.length_a   1.000
_cell.length_b   1.000
_cell.length_c   1.000
_cell.angle_alpha   90.00
_cell.angle_beta   90.00
_cell.angle_gamma   90.00
#
_symmetry.space_group_name_H-M   'P 1'
#
loop_
_entity.id
_entity.type
_entity.pdbx_description
1 polymer ?
#
loop_
_entity_poly.entity_id
_entity_poly.type
_entity_poly.pdbx_seq_one_letter_code
_entity_poly.pdbx_strand_id
1 'polypeptide(L)'
;MPLRINHNIAAMNSHRNLMKNTEVQNKNLERLSSGLKINRGADSPAGLIISERMRAQIAGLRQAIDNSETGITMLQTAEGALEEVNRSLINIRQLAISSANEAVNDESMLAANQQELEDSLRTIDRIAKISNYGKKAILDGSMGANGVAAGDNLEFVSATENTNSSPVGGYAVEIKTAATQSTVKGTVSLNQALIDAGEQLTFSEGGKTLNFETIAGESVETTMNRLEKAVIASGMDVVMVRIPGSAATPDAPQFLSFKHNEFGSEHFFQVASSTSGVLSAQADVSVKIKNGDDVAGFIGGELGIGRGQYLTGSIPSKVSGLKLRYTGENAPPPGKIAGSVTLSQNSLVFHVGPNVEQSTSFSLRSVNSNKLGSGVTNDSGFRSLNDVEFTDAERSQDAILIIDRAIDEITKFRGKMGAFQKNDLESNLNYLRNAHENVTNAESIIRDADMAEEMSAFARNQILVQSSTAMLAQANQTPAAVMKLING
;
A
#
# COMPACT_ATOMS: atom_id res chain seq x y z
N MET A 1 14.45 18.50 88.10
CA MET A 1 13.55 17.40 87.68
C MET A 1 13.11 16.65 88.92
N PRO A 2 11.81 16.39 89.15
CA PRO A 2 11.37 15.64 90.33
C PRO A 2 11.84 14.18 90.20
N LEU A 3 12.68 13.73 91.13
CA LEU A 3 13.19 12.36 91.17
C LEU A 3 12.06 11.39 91.55
N ARG A 4 11.64 10.54 90.60
CA ARG A 4 10.66 9.47 90.82
C ARG A 4 11.35 8.12 90.62
N ILE A 5 11.24 7.21 91.60
CA ILE A 5 12.00 5.95 91.64
C ILE A 5 11.30 4.82 90.88
N ASN A 6 9.97 4.71 91.00
CA ASN A 6 9.21 3.58 90.43
C ASN A 6 8.93 3.69 88.93
N HIS A 7 9.01 4.88 88.34
CA HIS A 7 8.71 5.10 86.93
C HIS A 7 9.81 5.96 86.29
N ASN A 8 10.58 5.35 85.38
CA ASN A 8 11.64 6.03 84.65
C ASN A 8 11.12 6.56 83.31
N ILE A 9 10.54 7.76 83.36
CA ILE A 9 9.98 8.44 82.17
C ILE A 9 11.08 8.72 81.13
N ALA A 10 12.31 9.01 81.57
CA ALA A 10 13.44 9.24 80.68
C ALA A 10 13.80 7.98 79.87
N ALA A 11 13.88 6.82 80.53
CA ALA A 11 14.11 5.54 79.83
C ALA A 11 12.97 5.18 78.87
N MET A 12 11.70 5.40 79.26
CA MET A 12 10.55 5.15 78.38
C MET A 12 10.55 6.03 77.13
N ASN A 13 10.92 7.31 77.27
CA ASN A 13 11.06 8.22 76.14
C ASN A 13 12.25 7.83 75.24
N SER A 14 13.41 7.49 75.83
CA SER A 14 14.58 7.01 75.09
C SER A 14 14.28 5.71 74.33
N HIS A 15 13.55 4.77 74.94
CA HIS A 15 13.13 3.53 74.29
C HIS A 15 12.15 3.78 73.14
N ARG A 16 11.17 4.67 73.31
CA ARG A 16 10.25 5.07 72.23
C ARG A 16 11.00 5.68 71.04
N ASN A 17 11.98 6.55 71.31
CA ASN A 17 12.81 7.15 70.26
C ASN A 17 13.72 6.12 69.58
N LEU A 18 14.29 5.19 70.34
CA LEU A 18 15.07 4.07 69.79
C LEU A 18 14.22 3.24 68.81
N MET A 19 13.02 2.81 69.23
CA MET A 19 12.12 2.02 68.38
C MET A 19 11.73 2.76 67.09
N LYS A 20 11.42 4.06 67.19
CA LYS A 20 11.14 4.90 66.01
C LYS A 20 12.35 4.99 65.08
N ASN A 21 13.55 5.23 65.62
CA ASN A 21 14.76 5.35 64.82
C ASN A 21 15.14 4.02 64.14
N THR A 22 14.94 2.89 64.83
CA THR A 22 15.14 1.55 64.25
C THR A 22 14.13 1.28 63.13
N GLU A 23 12.87 1.66 63.28
CA GLU A 23 11.87 1.50 62.21
C GLU A 23 12.23 2.32 60.96
N VAL A 24 12.62 3.59 61.13
CA VAL A 24 13.03 4.45 60.01
C VAL A 24 14.32 3.92 59.37
N GLN A 25 15.28 3.44 60.17
CA GLN A 25 16.50 2.83 59.64
C GLN A 25 16.21 1.62 58.77
N ASN A 26 15.29 0.74 59.19
CA ASN A 26 14.89 -0.42 58.41
C ASN A 26 14.23 -0.03 57.08
N LYS A 27 13.42 1.04 57.07
CA LYS A 27 12.82 1.59 55.84
C LYS A 27 13.89 2.12 54.88
N ASN A 28 14.88 2.85 55.38
CA ASN A 28 15.98 3.33 54.55
C ASN A 28 16.79 2.15 53.97
N LEU A 29 17.02 1.10 54.76
CA LEU A 29 17.68 -0.12 54.27
C LEU A 29 16.86 -0.79 53.17
N GLU A 30 15.54 -0.90 53.34
CA GLU A 30 14.62 -1.42 52.31
C GLU A 30 14.73 -0.61 51.01
N ARG A 31 14.71 0.73 51.08
CA ARG A 31 14.87 1.61 49.92
C ARG A 31 16.24 1.49 49.26
N LEU A 32 17.33 1.45 50.06
CA LEU A 32 18.69 1.26 49.54
C LEU A 32 18.87 -0.11 48.88
N SER A 33 18.26 -1.15 49.42
CA SER A 33 18.36 -2.50 48.87
C SER A 33 17.56 -2.69 47.59
N SER A 34 16.42 -2.00 47.46
CA SER A 34 15.54 -2.07 46.29
C SER A 34 15.88 -1.05 45.21
N GLY A 35 16.55 0.05 45.57
CA GLY A 35 16.74 1.22 44.71
C GLY A 35 15.47 2.08 44.53
N LEU A 36 14.36 1.73 45.20
CA LEU A 36 13.07 2.38 45.02
C LEU A 36 12.67 3.15 46.28
N LYS A 37 12.13 4.36 46.10
CA LYS A 37 11.55 5.14 47.21
C LYS A 37 10.12 4.71 47.56
N ILE A 38 9.40 4.09 46.60
CA ILE A 38 8.07 3.51 46.79
C ILE A 38 8.16 1.99 46.62
N ASN A 39 8.21 1.27 47.74
CA ASN A 39 8.25 -0.20 47.76
C ASN A 39 6.89 -0.80 48.08
N ARG A 40 6.12 -0.14 48.95
CA ARG A 40 4.81 -0.60 49.41
C ARG A 40 3.75 0.47 49.18
N GLY A 41 2.49 0.06 49.09
CA GLY A 41 1.36 1.00 49.01
C GLY A 41 1.27 1.96 50.21
N ALA A 42 1.83 1.57 51.36
CA ALA A 42 1.90 2.43 52.55
C ALA A 42 2.89 3.61 52.40
N ASP A 43 3.87 3.53 51.50
CA ASP A 43 4.86 4.61 51.30
C ASP A 43 4.24 5.79 50.54
N SER A 44 3.47 5.48 49.49
CA SER A 44 2.69 6.46 48.72
C SER A 44 1.61 5.74 47.89
N PRO A 45 0.34 5.72 48.34
CA PRO A 45 -0.73 5.04 47.60
C PRO A 45 -0.92 5.61 46.19
N ALA A 46 -0.93 6.93 46.05
CA ALA A 46 -1.11 7.59 44.76
C ALA A 46 0.11 7.40 43.84
N GLY A 47 1.33 7.53 44.37
CA GLY A 47 2.57 7.32 43.61
C GLY A 47 2.69 5.88 43.12
N LEU A 48 2.29 4.90 43.94
CA LEU A 48 2.25 3.49 43.53
C LEU A 48 1.29 3.29 42.34
N ILE A 49 0.05 3.78 42.43
CA ILE A 49 -0.95 3.64 41.34
C ILE A 49 -0.42 4.24 40.03
N ILE A 50 0.17 5.43 40.08
CA ILE A 50 0.73 6.09 38.89
C ILE A 50 1.89 5.25 38.33
N SER A 51 2.82 4.80 39.17
CA SER A 51 3.96 3.99 38.74
C SER A 51 3.52 2.67 38.11
N GLU A 52 2.50 1.99 38.64
CA GLU A 52 1.99 0.73 38.07
C GLU A 52 1.31 0.96 36.72
N ARG A 53 0.59 2.08 36.54
CA ARG A 53 0.07 2.47 35.22
C ARG A 53 1.18 2.77 34.22
N MET A 54 2.21 3.51 34.64
CA MET A 54 3.37 3.80 33.80
C MET A 54 4.12 2.53 33.40
N ARG A 55 4.30 1.57 34.33
CA ARG A 55 4.89 0.25 34.01
C ARG A 55 4.07 -0.54 33.00
N ALA A 56 2.75 -0.58 33.16
CA ALA A 56 1.86 -1.20 32.19
C ALA A 56 2.01 -0.53 30.81
N GLN A 57 2.09 0.80 30.78
CA GLN A 57 2.32 1.55 29.54
C GLN A 57 3.70 1.30 28.94
N ILE A 58 4.77 1.25 29.74
CA ILE A 58 6.14 0.92 29.30
C ILE A 58 6.16 -0.48 28.66
N ALA A 59 5.56 -1.48 29.32
CA ALA A 59 5.46 -2.82 28.79
C ALA A 59 4.68 -2.86 27.47
N GLY A 60 3.57 -2.13 27.38
CA GLY A 60 2.80 -2.00 26.14
C GLY A 60 3.58 -1.31 25.02
N LEU A 61 4.28 -0.21 25.33
CA LEU A 61 5.09 0.54 24.35
C LEU A 61 6.24 -0.32 23.82
N ARG A 62 6.91 -1.08 24.70
CA ARG A 62 7.96 -2.02 24.31
C ARG A 62 7.43 -3.10 23.35
N GLN A 63 6.28 -3.71 23.67
CA GLN A 63 5.66 -4.68 22.77
C GLN A 63 5.25 -4.05 21.43
N ALA A 64 4.76 -2.81 21.43
CA ALA A 64 4.40 -2.10 20.21
C ALA A 64 5.63 -1.76 19.34
N ILE A 65 6.76 -1.43 19.96
CA ILE A 65 8.06 -1.27 19.30
C ILE A 65 8.46 -2.59 18.62
N ASP A 66 8.46 -3.69 19.37
CA ASP A 66 8.83 -5.02 18.85
C ASP A 66 7.90 -5.46 17.70
N ASN A 67 6.59 -5.18 17.82
CA ASN A 67 5.61 -5.45 16.76
C ASN A 67 5.89 -4.61 15.49
N SER A 68 6.23 -3.33 15.66
CA SER A 68 6.53 -2.43 14.54
C SER A 68 7.82 -2.85 13.83
N GLU A 69 8.87 -3.20 14.58
CA GLU A 69 10.11 -3.74 14.03
C GLU A 69 9.87 -5.06 13.28
N THR A 70 9.09 -5.98 13.86
CA THR A 70 8.68 -7.23 13.20
C THR A 70 7.92 -6.95 11.89
N GLY A 71 6.99 -5.98 11.91
CA GLY A 71 6.27 -5.56 10.72
C GLY A 71 7.19 -5.02 9.62
N ILE A 72 8.17 -4.18 9.98
CA ILE A 72 9.19 -3.68 9.06
C ILE A 72 9.99 -4.84 8.44
N THR A 73 10.46 -5.81 9.24
CA THR A 73 11.21 -6.96 8.71
C THR A 73 10.40 -7.81 7.73
N MET A 74 9.09 -7.95 7.96
CA MET A 74 8.18 -8.66 7.06
C MET A 74 8.05 -7.94 5.72
N LEU A 75 7.86 -6.62 5.74
CA LEU A 75 7.79 -5.81 4.51
C LEU A 75 9.12 -5.78 3.75
N GLN A 76 10.25 -5.73 4.45
CA GLN A 76 11.58 -5.83 3.83
C GLN A 76 11.79 -7.18 3.13
N THR A 77 11.27 -8.26 3.70
CA THR A 77 11.29 -9.58 3.07
C THR A 77 10.45 -9.60 1.79
N ALA A 78 9.27 -8.98 1.81
CA ALA A 78 8.45 -8.81 0.62
C ALA A 78 9.17 -7.96 -0.45
N GLU A 79 9.78 -6.84 -0.05
CA GLU A 79 10.49 -5.92 -0.96
C GLU A 79 11.67 -6.60 -1.65
N GLY A 80 12.45 -7.39 -0.91
CA GLY A 80 13.55 -8.17 -1.48
C GLY A 80 13.06 -9.15 -2.55
N ALA A 81 11.93 -9.82 -2.31
CA ALA A 81 11.33 -10.71 -3.30
C ALA A 81 10.73 -9.94 -4.50
N LEU A 82 10.17 -8.75 -4.30
CA LEU A 82 9.69 -7.89 -5.39
C LEU A 82 10.82 -7.35 -6.26
N GLU A 83 11.99 -7.08 -5.69
CA GLU A 83 13.19 -6.71 -6.46
C GLU A 83 13.61 -7.84 -7.41
N GLU A 84 13.58 -9.08 -6.94
CA GLU A 84 13.85 -10.27 -7.76
C GLU A 84 12.83 -10.42 -8.90
N VAL A 85 11.54 -10.26 -8.60
CA VAL A 85 10.47 -10.26 -9.62
C VAL A 85 10.70 -9.16 -10.65
N ASN A 86 11.03 -7.94 -10.20
CA ASN A 86 11.29 -6.82 -11.09
C ASN A 86 12.49 -7.09 -12.01
N ARG A 87 13.56 -7.71 -11.50
CA ARG A 87 14.71 -8.11 -12.31
C ARG A 87 14.33 -9.16 -13.36
N SER A 88 13.52 -10.15 -12.99
CA SER A 88 12.98 -11.12 -13.95
C SER A 88 12.11 -10.44 -15.03
N LEU A 89 11.28 -9.46 -14.67
CA LEU A 89 10.47 -8.71 -15.65
C LEU A 89 11.34 -7.89 -16.60
N ILE A 90 12.41 -7.26 -16.12
CA ILE A 90 13.37 -6.55 -16.97
C ILE A 90 14.07 -7.52 -17.93
N ASN A 91 14.42 -8.73 -17.49
CA ASN A 91 14.99 -9.75 -18.36
C ASN A 91 13.98 -10.18 -19.45
N ILE A 92 12.74 -10.47 -19.05
CA ILE A 92 11.65 -10.81 -19.98
C ILE A 92 11.45 -9.70 -21.02
N ARG A 93 11.53 -8.42 -20.61
CA ARG A 93 11.46 -7.28 -21.52
C ARG A 93 12.61 -7.25 -22.53
N GLN A 94 13.83 -7.55 -22.09
CA GLN A 94 14.99 -7.63 -22.99
C GLN A 94 14.82 -8.73 -24.03
N LEU A 95 14.29 -9.89 -23.61
CA LEU A 95 13.97 -11.01 -24.51
C LEU A 95 12.86 -10.67 -25.50
N ALA A 96 11.85 -9.92 -25.07
CA ALA A 96 10.78 -9.47 -25.97
C ALA A 96 11.32 -8.53 -27.05
N ILE A 97 12.18 -7.57 -26.66
CA ILE A 97 12.82 -6.63 -27.61
C ILE A 97 13.78 -7.35 -28.55
N SER A 98 14.57 -8.29 -28.04
CA SER A 98 15.44 -9.07 -28.91
C SER A 98 14.61 -9.87 -29.90
N SER A 99 13.54 -10.54 -29.46
CA SER A 99 12.63 -11.36 -30.30
C SER A 99 11.86 -10.55 -31.34
N ALA A 100 11.51 -9.30 -31.04
CA ALA A 100 10.87 -8.38 -31.97
C ALA A 100 11.78 -7.96 -33.15
N ASN A 101 13.09 -8.24 -33.11
CA ASN A 101 14.02 -7.92 -34.19
C ASN A 101 13.95 -8.94 -35.35
N GLU A 102 12.92 -8.79 -36.18
CA GLU A 102 12.62 -9.70 -37.31
C GLU A 102 13.77 -9.86 -38.30
N ALA A 103 14.58 -8.82 -38.52
CA ALA A 103 15.67 -8.85 -39.51
C ALA A 103 16.84 -9.77 -39.12
N VAL A 104 16.97 -10.09 -37.83
CA VAL A 104 18.13 -10.83 -37.29
C VAL A 104 17.73 -12.21 -36.77
N ASN A 105 16.52 -12.36 -36.23
CA ASN A 105 16.10 -13.61 -35.61
C ASN A 105 15.67 -14.68 -36.60
N ASP A 106 15.99 -15.92 -36.27
CA ASP A 106 15.52 -17.13 -36.93
C ASP A 106 14.64 -17.92 -35.94
N GLU A 107 13.98 -18.96 -36.44
CA GLU A 107 13.07 -19.79 -35.64
C GLU A 107 13.77 -20.44 -34.43
N SER A 108 15.06 -20.78 -34.55
CA SER A 108 15.83 -21.38 -33.46
C SER A 108 16.15 -20.36 -32.36
N MET A 109 16.48 -19.13 -32.72
CA MET A 109 16.69 -18.02 -31.79
C MET A 109 15.39 -17.64 -31.07
N LEU A 110 14.26 -17.56 -31.78
CA LEU A 110 12.95 -17.29 -31.16
C LEU A 110 12.55 -18.41 -30.20
N ALA A 111 12.75 -19.68 -30.58
CA ALA A 111 12.50 -20.81 -29.69
C ALA A 111 13.39 -20.77 -28.42
N ALA A 112 14.65 -20.35 -28.55
CA ALA A 112 15.54 -20.17 -27.40
C ALA A 112 15.06 -19.04 -26.47
N ASN A 113 14.69 -17.87 -27.03
CA ASN A 113 14.14 -16.76 -26.26
C ASN A 113 12.83 -17.13 -25.57
N GLN A 114 11.96 -17.90 -26.25
CA GLN A 114 10.73 -18.43 -25.66
C GLN A 114 11.02 -19.37 -24.49
N GLN A 115 12.06 -20.21 -24.56
CA GLN A 115 12.44 -21.06 -23.44
C GLN A 115 12.93 -20.25 -22.24
N GLU A 116 13.71 -19.19 -22.46
CA GLU A 116 14.16 -18.29 -21.39
C GLU A 116 13.01 -17.47 -20.78
N LEU A 117 12.01 -17.10 -21.59
CA LEU A 117 10.77 -16.50 -21.11
C LEU A 117 10.06 -17.44 -20.13
N GLU A 118 9.83 -18.69 -20.52
CA GLU A 118 9.16 -19.67 -19.66
C GLU A 118 9.91 -19.87 -18.33
N ASP A 119 11.23 -19.92 -18.36
CA ASP A 119 12.05 -20.05 -17.15
C ASP A 119 11.97 -18.82 -16.25
N SER A 120 11.91 -17.62 -16.86
CA SER A 120 11.72 -16.37 -16.13
C SER A 120 10.32 -16.30 -15.49
N LEU A 121 9.26 -16.72 -16.21
CA LEU A 121 7.89 -16.81 -15.68
C LEU A 121 7.81 -17.82 -14.52
N ARG A 122 8.39 -19.02 -14.68
CA ARG A 122 8.50 -20.02 -13.60
C ARG A 122 9.26 -19.48 -12.39
N THR A 123 10.24 -18.60 -12.60
CA THR A 123 10.99 -17.96 -11.52
C THR A 123 10.11 -16.96 -10.76
N ILE A 124 9.37 -16.12 -11.47
CA ILE A 124 8.39 -15.19 -10.85
C ILE A 124 7.37 -15.95 -10.01
N ASP A 125 6.73 -16.98 -10.58
CA ASP A 125 5.71 -17.77 -9.87
C ASP A 125 6.30 -18.56 -8.69
N ARG A 126 7.56 -19.00 -8.82
CA ARG A 126 8.29 -19.63 -7.70
C ARG A 126 8.54 -18.63 -6.59
N ILE A 127 9.04 -17.42 -6.89
CA ILE A 127 9.27 -16.37 -5.90
C ILE A 127 7.96 -16.04 -5.18
N ALA A 128 6.84 -15.88 -5.90
CA ALA A 128 5.52 -15.64 -5.32
C ALA A 128 5.13 -16.72 -4.29
N LYS A 129 5.42 -17.99 -4.60
CA LYS A 129 5.08 -19.16 -3.76
C LYS A 129 6.05 -19.38 -2.58
N ILE A 130 7.34 -19.15 -2.75
CA ILE A 130 8.35 -19.44 -1.72
C ILE A 130 8.61 -18.26 -0.79
N SER A 131 8.20 -17.04 -1.18
CA SER A 131 8.32 -15.86 -0.33
C SER A 131 7.40 -15.99 0.86
N ASN A 132 8.00 -16.30 2.02
CA ASN A 132 7.31 -16.57 3.26
C ASN A 132 7.92 -15.77 4.40
N TYR A 133 7.08 -15.31 5.31
CA TYR A 133 7.48 -14.81 6.62
C TYR A 133 6.95 -15.75 7.70
N GLY A 134 7.85 -16.56 8.27
CA GLY A 134 7.46 -17.69 9.11
C GLY A 134 6.64 -18.72 8.31
N LYS A 135 5.35 -18.87 8.63
CA LYS A 135 4.41 -19.77 7.93
C LYS A 135 3.44 -19.03 7.00
N LYS A 136 3.56 -17.71 6.87
CA LYS A 136 2.66 -16.89 6.05
C LYS A 136 3.29 -16.66 4.68
N ALA A 137 2.61 -17.06 3.62
CA ALA A 137 2.96 -16.65 2.27
C ALA A 137 2.63 -15.17 2.10
N ILE A 138 3.54 -14.39 1.52
CA ILE A 138 3.43 -12.92 1.48
C ILE A 138 3.20 -12.36 0.08
N LEU A 139 3.47 -13.11 -0.98
CA LEU A 139 3.34 -12.64 -2.37
C LEU A 139 2.44 -13.51 -3.25
N ASP A 140 1.78 -14.51 -2.67
CA ASP A 140 0.80 -15.36 -3.38
C ASP A 140 -0.57 -14.68 -3.52
N GLY A 141 -0.80 -13.60 -2.76
CA GLY A 141 -2.06 -12.85 -2.68
C GLY A 141 -2.92 -13.22 -1.48
N SER A 142 -2.58 -14.25 -0.70
CA SER A 142 -3.37 -14.69 0.45
C SER A 142 -3.49 -13.61 1.56
N MET A 143 -2.50 -12.72 1.63
CA MET A 143 -2.40 -11.61 2.60
C MET A 143 -2.87 -10.25 2.04
N GLY A 144 -3.78 -10.29 1.05
CA GLY A 144 -4.34 -9.10 0.42
C GLY A 144 -5.86 -9.10 0.39
N ALA A 145 -6.41 -7.99 -0.11
CA ALA A 145 -7.82 -7.90 -0.42
C ALA A 145 -8.11 -8.62 -1.75
N ASN A 146 -8.73 -9.80 -1.66
CA ASN A 146 -9.01 -10.64 -2.82
C ASN A 146 -10.48 -10.57 -3.21
N GLY A 147 -10.73 -10.58 -4.51
CA GLY A 147 -12.07 -10.59 -5.05
C GLY A 147 -12.23 -11.50 -6.25
N VAL A 148 -13.47 -11.94 -6.45
CA VAL A 148 -13.91 -12.60 -7.67
C VAL A 148 -15.14 -11.83 -8.17
N ALA A 149 -15.10 -11.44 -9.43
CA ALA A 149 -16.24 -10.86 -10.13
C ALA A 149 -17.03 -11.96 -10.82
N ALA A 150 -18.36 -11.87 -10.74
CA ALA A 150 -19.30 -12.71 -11.47
C ALA A 150 -20.16 -11.82 -12.36
N GLY A 151 -20.08 -12.01 -13.68
CA GLY A 151 -20.81 -11.27 -14.71
C GLY A 151 -20.06 -11.32 -16.04
N ASP A 152 -20.79 -11.29 -17.16
CA ASP A 152 -20.22 -11.58 -18.49
C ASP A 152 -19.12 -10.61 -18.94
N ASN A 153 -19.16 -9.36 -18.47
CA ASN A 153 -18.23 -8.29 -18.85
C ASN A 153 -17.57 -7.63 -17.64
N LEU A 154 -17.58 -8.30 -16.49
CA LEU A 154 -17.10 -7.72 -15.24
C LEU A 154 -15.89 -8.47 -14.73
N GLU A 155 -14.80 -7.75 -14.50
CA GLU A 155 -13.55 -8.30 -14.01
C GLU A 155 -13.11 -7.60 -12.73
N PHE A 156 -12.62 -8.41 -11.79
CA PHE A 156 -11.94 -7.92 -10.59
C PHE A 156 -10.48 -7.60 -10.93
N VAL A 157 -10.08 -6.34 -10.72
CA VAL A 157 -8.71 -5.88 -10.99
C VAL A 157 -7.89 -5.85 -9.71
N SER A 158 -8.38 -5.16 -8.69
CA SER A 158 -7.68 -5.06 -7.41
C SER A 158 -8.60 -4.54 -6.30
N ALA A 159 -8.24 -4.81 -5.06
CA ALA A 159 -8.76 -4.13 -3.89
C ALA A 159 -7.59 -3.73 -2.97
N THR A 160 -7.85 -2.82 -2.04
CA THR A 160 -6.85 -2.39 -1.05
C THR A 160 -7.32 -2.72 0.36
N GLU A 161 -6.48 -2.46 1.36
CA GLU A 161 -6.80 -2.60 2.78
C GLU A 161 -8.02 -1.79 3.24
N ASN A 162 -8.39 -0.76 2.48
CA ASN A 162 -9.54 0.09 2.75
C ASN A 162 -10.88 -0.50 2.29
N THR A 163 -10.86 -1.61 1.55
CA THR A 163 -12.07 -2.26 1.05
C THR A 163 -12.62 -3.24 2.09
N ASN A 164 -13.89 -3.14 2.44
CA ASN A 164 -14.51 -4.09 3.38
C ASN A 164 -14.90 -5.40 2.69
N SER A 165 -14.81 -6.52 3.40
CA SER A 165 -15.32 -7.81 2.94
C SER A 165 -16.79 -7.71 2.51
N SER A 166 -17.15 -8.41 1.44
CA SER A 166 -18.50 -8.34 0.89
C SER A 166 -19.49 -9.14 1.75
N PRO A 167 -20.78 -8.74 1.79
CA PRO A 167 -21.83 -9.58 2.36
C PRO A 167 -22.03 -10.88 1.57
N VAL A 168 -22.82 -11.80 2.12
CA VAL A 168 -23.26 -13.01 1.40
C VAL A 168 -23.97 -12.59 0.10
N GLY A 169 -23.49 -13.08 -1.05
CA GLY A 169 -23.96 -12.67 -2.38
C GLY A 169 -23.12 -11.59 -3.07
N GLY A 170 -22.10 -11.05 -2.40
CA GLY A 170 -21.19 -10.06 -2.97
C GLY A 170 -21.75 -8.64 -3.03
N TYR A 171 -20.92 -7.69 -3.47
CA TYR A 171 -21.36 -6.35 -3.82
C TYR A 171 -21.97 -6.36 -5.23
N ALA A 172 -23.24 -5.97 -5.34
CA ALA A 172 -23.87 -5.78 -6.65
C ALA A 172 -23.22 -4.62 -7.41
N VAL A 173 -22.92 -4.81 -8.68
CA VAL A 173 -22.31 -3.80 -9.55
C VAL A 173 -23.35 -3.33 -10.55
N GLU A 174 -23.70 -2.06 -10.47
CA GLU A 174 -24.59 -1.40 -11.41
C GLU A 174 -23.80 -0.50 -12.34
N ILE A 175 -23.92 -0.70 -13.65
CA ILE A 175 -23.33 0.18 -14.66
C ILE A 175 -24.44 1.04 -15.25
N LYS A 176 -24.33 2.36 -15.12
CA LYS A 176 -25.26 3.34 -15.71
C LYS A 176 -24.80 3.80 -17.09
N THR A 177 -23.49 3.97 -17.25
CA THR A 177 -22.86 4.36 -18.53
C THR A 177 -21.70 3.43 -18.78
N ALA A 178 -21.65 2.78 -19.94
CA ALA A 178 -20.50 2.01 -20.37
C ALA A 178 -19.42 2.95 -20.92
N ALA A 179 -18.16 2.55 -20.79
CA ALA A 179 -17.06 3.35 -21.32
C ALA A 179 -17.09 3.33 -22.85
N THR A 180 -16.85 4.49 -23.48
CA THR A 180 -16.74 4.60 -24.94
C THR A 180 -15.38 5.17 -25.33
N GLN A 181 -14.94 4.87 -26.55
CA GLN A 181 -13.74 5.44 -27.16
C GLN A 181 -14.10 6.72 -27.92
N SER A 182 -13.12 7.60 -28.11
CA SER A 182 -13.26 8.70 -29.06
C SER A 182 -13.30 8.12 -30.48
N THR A 183 -14.32 8.43 -31.27
CA THR A 183 -14.47 7.90 -32.63
C THR A 183 -14.87 9.01 -33.59
N VAL A 184 -14.32 8.97 -34.80
CA VAL A 184 -14.75 9.81 -35.93
C VAL A 184 -15.10 8.92 -37.11
N LYS A 185 -16.13 9.33 -37.86
CA LYS A 185 -16.48 8.74 -39.15
C LYS A 185 -16.81 9.85 -40.12
N GLY A 186 -16.15 9.84 -41.28
CA GLY A 186 -16.44 10.75 -42.38
C GLY A 186 -17.88 10.62 -42.88
N THR A 187 -18.46 11.72 -43.33
CA THR A 187 -19.75 11.77 -44.02
C THR A 187 -19.62 11.67 -45.53
N VAL A 188 -18.42 11.91 -46.06
CA VAL A 188 -18.05 11.75 -47.48
C VAL A 188 -17.08 10.60 -47.60
N SER A 189 -17.34 9.70 -48.54
CA SER A 189 -16.43 8.60 -48.87
C SER A 189 -15.22 9.10 -49.64
N LEU A 190 -14.03 8.64 -49.27
CA LEU A 190 -12.83 8.77 -50.10
C LEU A 190 -13.04 7.98 -51.39
N ASN A 191 -12.85 8.64 -52.53
CA ASN A 191 -13.03 8.06 -53.87
C ASN A 191 -11.83 8.43 -54.76
N GLN A 192 -11.77 7.85 -55.96
CA GLN A 192 -10.64 8.06 -56.87
C GLN A 192 -10.41 9.53 -57.24
N ALA A 193 -11.49 10.31 -57.42
CA ALA A 193 -11.40 11.72 -57.78
C ALA A 193 -10.73 12.56 -56.67
N LEU A 194 -11.00 12.25 -55.40
CA LEU A 194 -10.37 12.92 -54.26
C LEU A 194 -8.90 12.50 -54.11
N ILE A 195 -8.60 11.22 -54.36
CA ILE A 195 -7.22 10.71 -54.31
C ILE A 195 -6.36 11.39 -55.38
N ASP A 196 -6.87 11.45 -56.62
CA ASP A 196 -6.21 12.08 -57.75
C ASP A 196 -6.08 13.61 -57.59
N ALA A 197 -6.94 14.23 -56.78
CA ALA A 197 -6.88 15.64 -56.43
C ALA A 197 -5.84 15.95 -55.33
N GLY A 198 -5.20 14.95 -54.72
CA GLY A 198 -4.20 15.15 -53.68
C GLY A 198 -4.79 15.51 -52.31
N GLU A 199 -5.80 14.77 -51.86
CA GLU A 199 -6.41 14.95 -50.54
C GLU A 199 -5.36 14.89 -49.42
N GLN A 200 -5.39 15.90 -48.54
CA GLN A 200 -4.55 15.98 -47.36
C GLN A 200 -5.35 15.65 -46.10
N LEU A 201 -4.78 14.80 -45.26
CA LEU A 201 -5.34 14.39 -43.99
C LEU A 201 -4.33 14.68 -42.89
N THR A 202 -4.75 15.45 -41.89
CA THR A 202 -3.92 15.73 -40.72
C THR A 202 -4.54 15.07 -39.49
N PHE A 203 -3.70 14.41 -38.71
CA PHE A 203 -4.04 13.84 -37.41
C PHE A 203 -3.16 14.46 -36.35
N SER A 204 -3.71 14.79 -35.19
CA SER A 204 -2.91 15.21 -34.04
C SER A 204 -3.41 14.61 -32.73
N GLU A 205 -2.47 14.17 -31.91
CA GLU A 205 -2.74 13.53 -30.62
C GLU A 205 -1.51 13.67 -29.72
N GLY A 206 -1.70 14.09 -28.47
CA GLY A 206 -0.61 14.11 -27.47
C GLY A 206 0.64 14.90 -27.85
N GLY A 207 0.54 15.86 -28.79
CA GLY A 207 1.68 16.62 -29.33
C GLY A 207 2.37 15.99 -30.55
N LYS A 208 1.95 14.80 -30.97
CA LYS A 208 2.34 14.18 -32.25
C LYS A 208 1.42 14.69 -33.36
N THR A 209 1.94 14.80 -34.57
CA THR A 209 1.14 15.21 -35.75
C THR A 209 1.57 14.41 -36.96
N LEU A 210 0.59 13.86 -37.67
CA LEU A 210 0.77 13.17 -38.94
C LEU A 210 0.08 13.98 -40.02
N ASN A 211 0.83 14.35 -41.05
CA ASN A 211 0.29 14.90 -42.29
C ASN A 211 0.42 13.83 -43.37
N PHE A 212 -0.70 13.39 -43.89
CA PHE A 212 -0.80 12.38 -44.93
C PHE A 212 -1.37 13.01 -46.19
N GLU A 213 -0.75 12.74 -47.33
CA GLU A 213 -1.20 13.19 -48.64
C GLU A 213 -1.49 11.98 -49.52
N THR A 214 -2.60 12.01 -50.27
CA THR A 214 -2.92 10.98 -51.27
C THR A 214 -2.07 11.13 -52.53
N ILE A 215 -1.77 10.03 -53.21
CA ILE A 215 -0.95 10.03 -54.42
C ILE A 215 -1.86 9.73 -55.61
N ALA A 216 -1.84 10.60 -56.62
CA ALA A 216 -2.65 10.42 -57.81
C ALA A 216 -2.32 9.11 -58.54
N GLY A 217 -3.36 8.39 -58.97
CA GLY A 217 -3.25 7.08 -59.61
C GLY A 217 -3.11 5.88 -58.67
N GLU A 218 -3.03 6.08 -57.34
CA GLU A 218 -3.22 4.99 -56.38
C GLU A 218 -4.71 4.59 -56.31
N SER A 219 -4.99 3.30 -56.16
CA SER A 219 -6.35 2.83 -55.84
C SER A 219 -6.76 3.24 -54.42
N VAL A 220 -8.07 3.34 -54.18
CA VAL A 220 -8.61 3.65 -52.84
C VAL A 220 -8.05 2.68 -51.79
N GLU A 221 -8.00 1.39 -52.10
CA GLU A 221 -7.51 0.37 -51.18
C GLU A 221 -6.02 0.51 -50.87
N THR A 222 -5.18 0.83 -51.86
CA THR A 222 -3.75 1.07 -51.64
C THR A 222 -3.51 2.31 -50.77
N THR A 223 -4.28 3.37 -50.98
CA THR A 223 -4.20 4.60 -50.17
C THR A 223 -4.65 4.34 -48.73
N MET A 224 -5.72 3.55 -48.52
CA MET A 224 -6.18 3.14 -47.18
C MET A 224 -5.11 2.33 -46.43
N ASN A 225 -4.48 1.36 -47.10
CA ASN A 225 -3.37 0.58 -46.53
C ASN A 225 -2.17 1.46 -46.17
N ARG A 226 -1.83 2.45 -47.01
CA ARG A 226 -0.74 3.39 -46.73
C ARG A 226 -1.09 4.33 -45.57
N LEU A 227 -2.34 4.78 -45.49
CA LEU A 227 -2.83 5.63 -44.42
C LEU A 227 -2.80 4.90 -43.08
N GLU A 228 -3.30 3.67 -43.02
CA GLU A 228 -3.25 2.84 -41.82
C GLU A 228 -1.81 2.63 -41.33
N LYS A 229 -0.89 2.28 -42.23
CA LYS A 229 0.55 2.17 -41.91
C LYS A 229 1.15 3.48 -41.43
N ALA A 230 0.79 4.61 -42.04
CA ALA A 230 1.29 5.92 -41.64
C ALA A 230 0.79 6.32 -40.24
N VAL A 231 -0.46 6.01 -39.91
CA VAL A 231 -1.02 6.23 -38.57
C VAL A 231 -0.31 5.36 -37.54
N ILE A 232 -0.12 4.07 -37.81
CA ILE A 232 0.63 3.17 -36.90
C ILE A 232 2.08 3.66 -36.72
N ALA A 233 2.77 4.01 -37.81
CA ALA A 233 4.15 4.48 -37.78
C ALA A 233 4.33 5.82 -37.05
N SER A 234 3.28 6.63 -36.93
CA SER A 234 3.32 7.88 -36.16
C SER A 234 3.40 7.64 -34.65
N GLY A 235 3.10 6.42 -34.19
CA GLY A 235 3.03 6.05 -32.78
C GLY A 235 1.91 6.76 -32.02
N MET A 236 0.85 7.20 -32.71
CA MET A 236 -0.40 7.65 -32.10
C MET A 236 -1.24 6.44 -31.66
N ASP A 237 -2.05 6.61 -30.61
CA ASP A 237 -2.97 5.59 -30.09
C ASP A 237 -4.32 5.59 -30.84
N VAL A 238 -4.28 5.95 -32.13
CA VAL A 238 -5.44 6.02 -33.02
C VAL A 238 -5.35 4.87 -34.02
N VAL A 239 -6.46 4.16 -34.22
CA VAL A 239 -6.55 3.05 -35.17
C VAL A 239 -7.65 3.32 -36.18
N MET A 240 -7.38 2.96 -37.44
CA MET A 240 -8.36 3.00 -38.50
C MET A 240 -9.36 1.85 -38.33
N VAL A 241 -10.65 2.17 -38.36
CA VAL A 241 -11.73 1.17 -38.32
C VAL A 241 -12.20 0.92 -39.75
N ARG A 242 -11.87 -0.25 -40.29
CA ARG A 242 -12.38 -0.71 -41.58
C ARG A 242 -13.73 -1.40 -41.40
N ILE A 243 -14.65 -1.15 -42.33
CA ILE A 243 -15.94 -1.85 -42.36
C ILE A 243 -15.73 -3.13 -43.18
N PRO A 244 -15.86 -4.34 -42.61
CA PRO A 244 -15.68 -5.57 -43.37
C PRO A 244 -16.60 -5.63 -44.59
N GLY A 245 -16.02 -5.87 -45.78
CA GLY A 245 -16.76 -5.93 -47.03
C GLY A 245 -17.04 -4.59 -47.73
N SER A 246 -16.51 -3.46 -47.26
CA SER A 246 -16.64 -2.16 -47.94
C SER A 246 -15.82 -2.06 -49.23
N ALA A 247 -14.80 -2.89 -49.41
CA ALA A 247 -13.94 -2.93 -50.59
C ALA A 247 -14.41 -3.98 -51.62
N ALA A 248 -15.54 -3.74 -52.29
CA ALA A 248 -16.03 -4.62 -53.35
C ALA A 248 -15.12 -4.64 -54.59
N THR A 249 -14.41 -3.54 -54.84
CA THR A 249 -13.36 -3.37 -55.86
C THR A 249 -12.22 -2.49 -55.29
N PRO A 250 -10.99 -2.53 -55.84
CA PRO A 250 -9.88 -1.70 -55.35
C PRO A 250 -10.16 -0.19 -55.31
N ASP A 251 -11.05 0.29 -56.19
CA ASP A 251 -11.41 1.71 -56.33
C ASP A 251 -12.79 2.05 -55.74
N ALA A 252 -13.42 1.09 -55.04
CA ALA A 252 -14.71 1.33 -54.41
C ALA A 252 -14.60 2.48 -53.40
N PRO A 253 -15.53 3.45 -53.39
CA PRO A 253 -15.50 4.53 -52.41
C PRO A 253 -15.65 4.01 -50.98
N GLN A 254 -14.79 4.47 -50.06
CA GLN A 254 -14.78 4.02 -48.66
C GLN A 254 -14.87 5.19 -47.69
N PHE A 255 -15.62 5.01 -46.60
CA PHE A 255 -15.65 6.00 -45.52
C PHE A 255 -14.43 5.83 -44.62
N LEU A 256 -13.78 6.95 -44.30
CA LEU A 256 -12.75 6.96 -43.28
C LEU A 256 -13.40 6.91 -41.89
N SER A 257 -12.96 5.97 -41.06
CA SER A 257 -13.33 5.92 -39.65
C SER A 257 -12.12 5.63 -38.80
N PHE A 258 -12.00 6.34 -37.69
CA PHE A 258 -10.90 6.18 -36.75
C PHE A 258 -11.45 6.14 -35.32
N LYS A 259 -10.77 5.38 -34.47
CA LYS A 259 -11.05 5.31 -33.04
C LYS A 259 -9.75 5.43 -32.24
N HIS A 260 -9.86 5.98 -31.04
CA HIS A 260 -8.77 5.92 -30.05
C HIS A 260 -8.72 4.52 -29.43
N ASN A 261 -7.54 3.99 -29.12
CA ASN A 261 -7.34 2.68 -28.49
C ASN A 261 -7.77 2.66 -27.03
N GLU A 262 -7.51 3.73 -26.30
CA GLU A 262 -7.93 3.89 -24.90
C GLU A 262 -9.37 4.43 -24.79
N PHE A 263 -10.06 4.00 -23.74
CA PHE A 263 -11.42 4.39 -23.41
C PHE A 263 -11.43 5.57 -22.45
N GLY A 264 -12.49 6.38 -22.49
CA GLY A 264 -12.78 7.37 -21.46
C GLY A 264 -12.62 8.82 -21.89
N SER A 265 -12.84 9.71 -20.92
CA SER A 265 -12.94 11.15 -21.17
C SER A 265 -11.61 11.88 -21.25
N GLU A 266 -10.50 11.26 -20.85
CA GLU A 266 -9.17 11.88 -20.89
C GLU A 266 -8.56 11.85 -22.30
N HIS A 267 -8.96 10.89 -23.12
CA HIS A 267 -8.35 10.60 -24.41
C HIS A 267 -9.11 11.22 -25.57
N PHE A 268 -8.39 11.93 -26.44
CA PHE A 268 -8.94 12.54 -27.65
C PHE A 268 -7.84 12.71 -28.69
N PHE A 269 -8.26 12.77 -29.95
CA PHE A 269 -7.42 13.14 -31.08
C PHE A 269 -8.12 14.22 -31.90
N GLN A 270 -7.38 14.88 -32.77
CA GLN A 270 -7.90 15.86 -33.71
C GLN A 270 -7.64 15.37 -35.12
N VAL A 271 -8.55 15.71 -36.02
CA VAL A 271 -8.44 15.39 -37.44
C VAL A 271 -8.78 16.61 -38.29
N ALA A 272 -8.11 16.73 -39.42
CA ALA A 272 -8.44 17.68 -40.48
C ALA A 272 -8.39 16.96 -41.83
N SER A 273 -9.24 17.38 -42.77
CA SER A 273 -9.17 16.98 -44.17
C SER A 273 -9.29 18.18 -45.09
N SER A 274 -8.58 18.19 -46.22
CA SER A 274 -8.69 19.25 -47.23
C SER A 274 -10.06 19.28 -47.91
N THR A 275 -10.77 18.15 -47.95
CA THR A 275 -12.15 18.07 -48.42
C THR A 275 -13.11 18.02 -47.23
N SER A 276 -14.15 18.86 -47.28
CA SER A 276 -15.24 18.85 -46.31
C SER A 276 -15.97 17.50 -46.31
N GLY A 277 -16.14 16.94 -45.12
CA GLY A 277 -16.88 15.71 -44.87
C GLY A 277 -16.05 14.43 -44.91
N VAL A 278 -14.80 14.47 -45.38
CA VAL A 278 -13.93 13.27 -45.41
C VAL A 278 -13.51 12.88 -43.99
N LEU A 279 -12.96 13.82 -43.20
CA LEU A 279 -12.73 13.65 -41.75
C LEU A 279 -13.17 14.86 -40.93
N SER A 280 -13.06 16.08 -41.47
CA SER A 280 -13.53 17.31 -40.83
C SER A 280 -14.78 17.87 -41.51
N ALA A 281 -15.66 18.51 -40.73
CA ALA A 281 -16.88 19.12 -41.29
C ALA A 281 -16.58 20.28 -42.27
N GLN A 282 -15.47 20.99 -42.07
CA GLN A 282 -14.98 22.05 -42.96
C GLN A 282 -13.60 21.67 -43.48
N ALA A 283 -13.31 22.06 -44.72
CA ALA A 283 -12.00 21.90 -45.35
C ALA A 283 -10.91 22.61 -44.54
N ASP A 284 -9.75 21.97 -44.35
CA ASP A 284 -8.54 22.50 -43.70
C ASP A 284 -8.73 22.97 -42.25
N VAL A 285 -9.83 22.58 -41.59
CA VAL A 285 -10.09 22.92 -40.19
C VAL A 285 -9.86 21.69 -39.33
N SER A 286 -8.88 21.78 -38.44
CA SER A 286 -8.66 20.77 -37.40
C SER A 286 -9.82 20.77 -36.40
N VAL A 287 -10.51 19.63 -36.31
CA VAL A 287 -11.62 19.41 -35.40
C VAL A 287 -11.17 18.47 -34.29
N LYS A 288 -11.34 18.93 -33.04
CA LYS A 288 -11.21 18.07 -31.86
C LYS A 288 -12.38 17.10 -31.80
N ILE A 289 -12.12 15.80 -31.88
CA ILE A 289 -13.16 14.77 -31.80
C ILE A 289 -13.67 14.67 -30.37
N LYS A 290 -14.97 14.39 -30.22
CA LYS A 290 -15.60 14.23 -28.90
C LYS A 290 -14.84 13.13 -28.16
N ASN A 291 -14.44 13.44 -26.92
CA ASN A 291 -13.85 12.49 -26.01
C ASN A 291 -14.80 11.30 -25.78
N GLY A 292 -14.22 10.15 -25.44
CA GLY A 292 -14.98 9.01 -24.94
C GLY A 292 -15.68 9.34 -23.63
N ASP A 293 -16.66 8.51 -23.25
CA ASP A 293 -17.30 8.59 -21.95
C ASP A 293 -16.66 7.55 -21.00
N ASP A 294 -16.48 7.89 -19.72
CA ASP A 294 -15.99 6.96 -18.71
C ASP A 294 -17.10 6.04 -18.21
N VAL A 295 -16.73 4.85 -17.72
CA VAL A 295 -17.69 3.95 -17.06
C VAL A 295 -18.27 4.63 -15.82
N ALA A 296 -19.59 4.74 -15.71
CA ALA A 296 -20.26 5.31 -14.55
C ALA A 296 -21.20 4.28 -13.93
N GLY A 297 -21.20 4.19 -12.60
CA GLY A 297 -21.95 3.14 -11.92
C GLY A 297 -21.89 3.20 -10.40
N PHE A 298 -22.47 2.18 -9.79
CA PHE A 298 -22.49 1.96 -8.35
C PHE A 298 -21.92 0.57 -8.02
N ILE A 299 -21.22 0.46 -6.90
CA ILE A 299 -20.70 -0.80 -6.36
C ILE A 299 -21.25 -0.98 -4.95
N GLY A 300 -22.05 -2.03 -4.74
CA GLY A 300 -22.69 -2.30 -3.46
C GLY A 300 -23.63 -1.20 -2.99
N GLY A 301 -24.20 -0.42 -3.92
CA GLY A 301 -25.03 0.77 -3.66
C GLY A 301 -24.26 2.07 -3.44
N GLU A 302 -22.92 2.04 -3.42
CA GLU A 302 -22.07 3.22 -3.28
C GLU A 302 -21.63 3.73 -4.65
N LEU A 303 -21.40 5.04 -4.78
CA LEU A 303 -20.95 5.64 -6.04
C LEU A 303 -19.57 5.07 -6.45
N GLY A 304 -19.45 4.70 -7.72
CA GLY A 304 -18.17 4.36 -8.34
C GLY A 304 -17.61 5.53 -9.15
N ILE A 305 -16.32 5.76 -9.04
CA ILE A 305 -15.55 6.72 -9.82
C ILE A 305 -15.01 6.00 -11.06
N GLY A 306 -15.51 6.42 -12.22
CA GLY A 306 -15.08 5.93 -13.52
C GLY A 306 -13.80 6.58 -14.02
N ARG A 307 -12.92 5.79 -14.62
CA ARG A 307 -11.86 6.26 -15.54
C ARG A 307 -11.66 5.22 -16.65
N GLY A 308 -11.98 5.58 -17.88
CA GLY A 308 -12.08 4.65 -18.99
C GLY A 308 -13.01 3.48 -18.63
N GLN A 309 -12.52 2.25 -18.80
CA GLN A 309 -13.24 1.02 -18.43
C GLN A 309 -13.18 0.66 -16.94
N TYR A 310 -12.42 1.41 -16.14
CA TYR A 310 -12.20 1.08 -14.74
C TYR A 310 -13.17 1.83 -13.82
N LEU A 311 -13.94 1.07 -13.05
CA LEU A 311 -14.82 1.60 -12.01
C LEU A 311 -14.16 1.37 -10.65
N THR A 312 -13.84 2.45 -9.94
CA THR A 312 -13.21 2.41 -8.61
C THR A 312 -14.21 2.86 -7.54
N GLY A 313 -14.28 2.16 -6.41
CA GLY A 313 -15.16 2.58 -5.32
C GLY A 313 -14.82 3.96 -4.77
N SER A 314 -15.85 4.76 -4.47
CA SER A 314 -15.69 6.10 -3.91
C SER A 314 -15.02 6.10 -2.53
N ILE A 315 -14.40 7.24 -2.20
CA ILE A 315 -13.69 7.46 -0.93
C ILE A 315 -14.40 8.59 -0.18
N PRO A 316 -14.77 8.42 1.11
CA PRO A 316 -14.73 7.19 1.91
C PRO A 316 -16.00 6.34 1.71
N SER A 317 -15.87 5.03 1.52
CA SER A 317 -16.99 4.08 1.47
C SER A 317 -16.54 2.66 1.81
N LYS A 318 -17.49 1.73 2.01
CA LYS A 318 -17.19 0.29 2.23
C LYS A 318 -16.51 -0.40 1.04
N VAL A 319 -16.58 0.20 -0.15
CA VAL A 319 -15.93 -0.29 -1.38
C VAL A 319 -14.69 0.54 -1.75
N SER A 320 -14.21 1.40 -0.84
CA SER A 320 -13.02 2.22 -1.06
C SER A 320 -11.82 1.35 -1.47
N GLY A 321 -11.14 1.75 -2.55
CA GLY A 321 -9.99 1.01 -3.08
C GLY A 321 -10.33 -0.22 -3.93
N LEU A 322 -11.60 -0.63 -4.03
CA LEU A 322 -12.03 -1.66 -4.97
C LEU A 322 -12.00 -1.11 -6.39
N LYS A 323 -11.26 -1.76 -7.28
CA LYS A 323 -11.16 -1.44 -8.71
C LYS A 323 -11.67 -2.61 -9.53
N LEU A 324 -12.62 -2.33 -10.40
CA LEU A 324 -13.24 -3.27 -11.32
C LEU A 324 -13.03 -2.79 -12.76
N ARG A 325 -12.95 -3.71 -13.71
CA ARG A 325 -12.97 -3.39 -15.14
C ARG A 325 -14.28 -3.88 -15.73
N TYR A 326 -14.96 -3.02 -16.48
CA TYR A 326 -16.13 -3.38 -17.25
C TYR A 326 -15.82 -3.28 -18.74
N THR A 327 -15.90 -4.40 -19.46
CA THR A 327 -15.54 -4.51 -20.87
C THR A 327 -16.74 -4.47 -21.81
N GLY A 328 -17.96 -4.32 -21.29
CA GLY A 328 -19.17 -4.31 -22.10
C GLY A 328 -19.30 -3.00 -22.88
N GLU A 329 -19.62 -3.09 -24.17
CA GLU A 329 -19.83 -1.92 -25.03
C GLU A 329 -21.09 -1.12 -24.67
N ASN A 330 -22.08 -1.78 -24.07
CA ASN A 330 -23.34 -1.17 -23.65
C ASN A 330 -23.57 -1.38 -22.15
N ALA A 331 -24.22 -0.39 -21.52
CA ALA A 331 -24.71 -0.55 -20.15
C ALA A 331 -25.83 -1.60 -20.12
N PRO A 332 -25.93 -2.41 -19.05
CA PRO A 332 -27.07 -3.30 -18.86
C PRO A 332 -28.40 -2.54 -18.90
N PRO A 333 -29.51 -3.17 -19.31
CA PRO A 333 -30.82 -2.53 -19.31
C PRO A 333 -31.16 -1.90 -17.95
N PRO A 334 -31.88 -0.76 -17.91
CA PRO A 334 -32.22 -0.07 -16.68
C PRO A 334 -32.84 -1.02 -15.65
N GLY A 335 -32.26 -1.06 -14.43
CA GLY A 335 -32.71 -1.92 -13.34
C GLY A 335 -32.06 -3.30 -13.28
N LYS A 336 -31.18 -3.66 -14.23
CA LYS A 336 -30.32 -4.84 -14.13
C LYS A 336 -28.92 -4.48 -13.65
N ILE A 337 -28.35 -5.36 -12.84
CA ILE A 337 -26.95 -5.29 -12.43
C ILE A 337 -26.06 -5.88 -13.52
N ALA A 338 -24.84 -5.37 -13.67
CA ALA A 338 -23.82 -5.96 -14.54
C ALA A 338 -23.25 -7.26 -13.96
N GLY A 339 -23.29 -7.40 -12.64
CA GLY A 339 -22.76 -8.56 -11.94
C GLY A 339 -22.64 -8.33 -10.44
N SER A 340 -21.92 -9.22 -9.77
CA SER A 340 -21.60 -9.13 -8.34
C SER A 340 -20.12 -9.38 -8.10
N VAL A 341 -19.54 -8.75 -7.08
CA VAL A 341 -18.16 -8.98 -6.68
C VAL A 341 -18.12 -9.49 -5.25
N THR A 342 -17.64 -10.71 -5.06
CA THR A 342 -17.38 -11.29 -3.74
C THR A 342 -15.96 -10.95 -3.32
N LEU A 343 -15.79 -10.35 -2.15
CA LEU A 343 -14.51 -9.87 -1.65
C LEU A 343 -14.20 -10.42 -0.25
N SER A 344 -12.97 -10.87 -0.04
CA SER A 344 -12.40 -11.23 1.26
C SER A 344 -11.25 -10.29 1.58
N GLN A 345 -11.37 -9.56 2.69
CA GLN A 345 -10.31 -8.69 3.20
C GLN A 345 -9.35 -9.48 4.09
N ASN A 346 -8.22 -9.91 3.53
CA ASN A 346 -7.18 -10.64 4.27
C ASN A 346 -5.87 -9.83 4.40
N SER A 347 -5.95 -8.50 4.26
CA SER A 347 -4.78 -7.63 4.43
C SER A 347 -4.07 -7.86 5.76
N LEU A 348 -2.76 -7.61 5.77
CA LEU A 348 -1.96 -7.67 6.99
C LEU A 348 -2.40 -6.55 7.93
N VAL A 349 -2.59 -6.91 9.20
CA VAL A 349 -2.89 -5.95 10.27
C VAL A 349 -1.72 -5.94 11.23
N PHE A 350 -1.12 -4.77 11.42
CA PHE A 350 -0.03 -4.52 12.34
C PHE A 350 -0.57 -3.76 13.54
N HIS A 351 -0.43 -4.32 14.73
CA HIS A 351 -0.75 -3.63 15.97
C HIS A 351 0.47 -2.81 16.41
N VAL A 352 0.41 -1.51 16.15
CA VAL A 352 1.56 -0.59 16.23
C VAL A 352 1.45 0.37 17.42
N GLY A 353 0.55 0.10 18.36
CA GLY A 353 0.43 0.91 19.58
C GLY A 353 0.18 0.06 20.81
N PRO A 354 0.33 0.63 22.02
CA PRO A 354 0.08 -0.07 23.27
C PRO A 354 -1.41 -0.26 23.60
N ASN A 355 -2.33 0.41 22.89
CA ASN A 355 -3.76 0.43 23.20
C ASN A 355 -4.63 -0.18 22.10
N VAL A 356 -5.88 -0.49 22.45
CA VAL A 356 -6.92 -0.96 21.54
C VAL A 356 -7.07 0.01 20.35
N GLU A 357 -7.40 -0.54 19.17
CA GLU A 357 -7.61 0.20 17.92
C GLU A 357 -6.38 0.97 17.37
N GLN A 358 -5.19 0.73 17.91
CA GLN A 358 -3.94 1.27 17.36
C GLN A 358 -3.30 0.30 16.37
N SER A 359 -4.02 0.04 15.28
CA SER A 359 -3.55 -0.83 14.20
C SER A 359 -3.52 -0.11 12.86
N THR A 360 -2.55 -0.48 12.04
CA THR A 360 -2.48 -0.09 10.62
C THR A 360 -2.48 -1.35 9.77
N SER A 361 -2.87 -1.25 8.51
CA SER A 361 -3.01 -2.39 7.62
C SER A 361 -2.40 -2.15 6.26
N PHE A 362 -1.93 -3.23 5.63
CA PHE A 362 -1.39 -3.18 4.27
C PHE A 362 -1.81 -4.43 3.50
N SER A 363 -2.31 -4.23 2.28
CA SER A 363 -2.71 -5.34 1.40
C SER A 363 -1.54 -5.82 0.56
N LEU A 364 -1.08 -7.06 0.79
CA LEU A 364 -0.11 -7.69 -0.10
C LEU A 364 -0.78 -8.39 -1.28
N ARG A 365 -0.58 -7.84 -2.48
CA ARG A 365 -1.14 -8.39 -3.72
C ARG A 365 -0.31 -9.57 -4.24
N SER A 366 -0.97 -10.47 -4.94
CA SER A 366 -0.32 -11.55 -5.68
C SER A 366 0.60 -11.00 -6.77
N VAL A 367 1.77 -11.62 -6.94
CA VAL A 367 2.71 -11.32 -8.04
C VAL A 367 2.83 -12.47 -9.04
N ASN A 368 1.92 -13.43 -8.98
CA ASN A 368 1.86 -14.51 -9.97
C ASN A 368 1.69 -13.94 -11.38
N SER A 369 2.35 -14.57 -12.35
CA SER A 369 2.33 -14.22 -13.77
C SER A 369 0.91 -14.03 -14.32
N ASN A 370 -0.02 -14.91 -13.93
CA ASN A 370 -1.45 -14.85 -14.31
C ASN A 370 -2.21 -13.61 -13.81
N LYS A 371 -1.65 -12.84 -12.88
CA LYS A 371 -2.28 -11.66 -12.26
C LYS A 371 -1.55 -10.37 -12.58
N LEU A 372 -0.44 -10.43 -13.31
CA LEU A 372 0.34 -9.26 -13.72
C LEU A 372 0.08 -8.91 -15.18
N GLY A 373 0.23 -7.63 -15.52
CA GLY A 373 0.16 -7.15 -16.91
C GLY A 373 -1.24 -7.17 -17.53
N SER A 374 -2.29 -7.32 -16.70
CA SER A 374 -3.67 -7.31 -17.20
C SER A 374 -4.14 -5.92 -17.64
N GLY A 375 -5.19 -5.89 -18.47
CA GLY A 375 -5.87 -4.64 -18.78
C GLY A 375 -5.33 -3.87 -19.98
N VAL A 376 -4.44 -4.47 -20.75
CA VAL A 376 -3.78 -3.86 -21.93
C VAL A 376 -4.41 -4.42 -23.21
N THR A 377 -4.78 -3.54 -24.13
CA THR A 377 -5.26 -3.93 -25.45
C THR A 377 -4.07 -4.30 -26.33
N ASN A 378 -4.16 -5.42 -27.06
CA ASN A 378 -3.15 -5.93 -27.97
C ASN A 378 -3.82 -6.79 -29.04
N ASP A 379 -3.16 -6.98 -30.18
CA ASP A 379 -3.72 -7.68 -31.35
C ASP A 379 -3.60 -9.21 -31.19
N SER A 380 -2.61 -9.66 -30.42
CA SER A 380 -2.30 -11.07 -30.15
C SER A 380 -3.25 -11.76 -29.15
N GLY A 381 -4.13 -11.00 -28.48
CA GLY A 381 -5.13 -11.52 -27.54
C GLY A 381 -4.59 -11.88 -26.15
N PHE A 382 -3.39 -11.45 -25.79
CA PHE A 382 -2.79 -11.68 -24.47
C PHE A 382 -3.60 -11.00 -23.37
N ARG A 383 -3.86 -11.73 -22.28
CA ARG A 383 -4.65 -11.22 -21.14
C ARG A 383 -3.79 -10.92 -19.92
N SER A 384 -2.68 -11.61 -19.78
CA SER A 384 -1.76 -11.52 -18.65
C SER A 384 -0.33 -11.82 -19.08
N LEU A 385 0.62 -11.59 -18.17
CA LEU A 385 2.03 -11.89 -18.39
C LEU A 385 2.28 -13.39 -18.68
N ASN A 386 1.44 -14.29 -18.19
CA ASN A 386 1.58 -15.73 -18.43
C ASN A 386 1.22 -16.15 -19.87
N ASP A 387 0.43 -15.35 -20.58
CA ASP A 387 -0.06 -15.68 -21.92
C ASP A 387 0.89 -15.22 -23.02
N VAL A 388 1.93 -14.48 -22.66
CA VAL A 388 2.89 -13.85 -23.57
C VAL A 388 3.72 -14.90 -24.31
N GLU A 389 3.96 -14.67 -25.59
CA GLU A 389 4.75 -15.54 -26.47
C GLU A 389 5.64 -14.72 -27.40
N PHE A 390 6.80 -15.28 -27.76
CA PHE A 390 7.81 -14.69 -28.65
C PHE A 390 7.95 -15.48 -29.97
N THR A 391 6.85 -16.04 -30.48
CA THR A 391 6.87 -16.89 -31.69
C THR A 391 7.06 -16.08 -32.98
N ASP A 392 6.69 -14.80 -32.97
CA ASP A 392 6.85 -13.88 -34.08
C ASP A 392 7.08 -12.44 -33.58
N ALA A 393 7.42 -11.54 -34.50
CA ALA A 393 7.75 -10.16 -34.18
C ALA A 393 6.53 -9.36 -33.67
N GLU A 394 5.33 -9.66 -34.17
CA GLU A 394 4.08 -8.98 -33.79
C GLU A 394 3.68 -9.33 -32.35
N ARG A 395 3.66 -10.62 -32.02
CA ARG A 395 3.44 -11.14 -30.67
C ARG A 395 4.52 -10.65 -29.71
N SER A 396 5.77 -10.58 -30.14
CA SER A 396 6.85 -10.01 -29.32
C SER A 396 6.66 -8.50 -29.05
N GLN A 397 6.11 -7.75 -30.00
CA GLN A 397 5.80 -6.33 -29.81
C GLN A 397 4.61 -6.14 -28.85
N ASP A 398 3.57 -6.95 -28.98
CA ASP A 398 2.42 -6.96 -28.07
C ASP A 398 2.81 -7.40 -26.65
N ALA A 399 3.73 -8.35 -26.55
CA ALA A 399 4.30 -8.79 -25.30
C ALA A 399 4.96 -7.63 -24.52
N ILE A 400 5.70 -6.75 -25.21
CA ILE A 400 6.35 -5.59 -24.59
C ILE A 400 5.31 -4.73 -23.85
N LEU A 401 4.11 -4.54 -24.40
CA LEU A 401 3.05 -3.76 -23.75
C LEU A 401 2.58 -4.40 -22.43
N ILE A 402 2.39 -5.71 -22.42
CA ILE A 402 2.01 -6.48 -21.22
C ILE A 402 3.12 -6.45 -20.17
N ILE A 403 4.37 -6.62 -20.60
CA ILE A 403 5.55 -6.64 -19.73
C ILE A 403 5.78 -5.25 -19.11
N ASP A 404 5.70 -4.18 -19.91
CA ASP A 404 5.83 -2.81 -19.44
C ASP A 404 4.75 -2.49 -18.40
N ARG A 405 3.50 -2.93 -18.65
CA ARG A 405 2.42 -2.83 -17.66
C ARG A 405 2.74 -3.58 -16.37
N ALA A 406 3.27 -4.79 -16.45
CA ALA A 406 3.65 -5.59 -15.27
C ALA A 406 4.77 -4.92 -14.46
N ILE A 407 5.81 -4.40 -15.12
CA ILE A 407 6.91 -3.64 -14.49
C ILE A 407 6.36 -2.43 -13.77
N ASP A 408 5.47 -1.69 -14.43
CA ASP A 408 4.80 -0.51 -13.86
C ASP A 408 4.00 -0.85 -12.61
N GLU A 409 3.27 -1.97 -12.63
CA GLU A 409 2.47 -2.43 -11.51
C GLU A 409 3.32 -2.85 -10.31
N ILE A 410 4.42 -3.58 -10.53
CA ILE A 410 5.36 -3.95 -9.47
C ILE A 410 6.06 -2.72 -8.92
N THR A 411 6.54 -1.81 -9.78
CA THR A 411 7.22 -0.58 -9.37
C THR A 411 6.30 0.31 -8.52
N LYS A 412 5.05 0.51 -8.97
CA LYS A 412 4.03 1.26 -8.19
C LYS A 412 3.72 0.58 -6.87
N PHE A 413 3.65 -0.76 -6.85
CA PHE A 413 3.39 -1.51 -5.62
C PHE A 413 4.53 -1.39 -4.61
N ARG A 414 5.79 -1.51 -5.05
CA ARG A 414 6.98 -1.27 -4.24
C ARG A 414 7.02 0.15 -3.68
N GLY A 415 6.72 1.15 -4.51
CA GLY A 415 6.62 2.54 -4.08
C GLY A 415 5.58 2.75 -2.97
N LYS A 416 4.41 2.10 -3.07
CA LYS A 416 3.38 2.13 -2.02
C LYS A 416 3.84 1.44 -0.75
N MET A 417 4.48 0.27 -0.86
CA MET A 417 4.98 -0.46 0.31
C MET A 417 6.09 0.30 1.03
N GLY A 418 7.02 0.90 0.30
CA GLY A 418 8.06 1.77 0.87
C GLY A 418 7.48 3.01 1.54
N ALA A 419 6.43 3.61 0.96
CA ALA A 419 5.72 4.72 1.59
C ALA A 419 5.04 4.29 2.91
N PHE A 420 4.39 3.14 2.94
CA PHE A 420 3.77 2.58 4.15
C PHE A 420 4.81 2.26 5.23
N GLN A 421 5.91 1.58 4.86
CA GLN A 421 7.00 1.28 5.80
C GLN A 421 7.55 2.58 6.43
N LYS A 422 7.85 3.59 5.61
CA LYS A 422 8.45 4.84 6.07
C LYS A 422 7.47 5.70 6.89
N ASN A 423 6.28 5.93 6.35
CA ASN A 423 5.36 6.92 6.90
C ASN A 423 4.53 6.37 8.05
N ASP A 424 4.15 5.09 8.01
CA ASP A 424 3.27 4.49 9.00
C ASP A 424 4.06 3.71 10.05
N LEU A 425 5.02 2.87 9.65
CA LEU A 425 5.75 2.03 10.61
C LEU A 425 6.96 2.74 11.22
N GLU A 426 7.88 3.28 10.42
CA GLU A 426 9.12 3.91 10.93
C GLU A 426 8.84 5.21 11.69
N SER A 427 7.95 6.06 11.17
CA SER A 427 7.52 7.28 11.86
C SER A 427 6.89 6.95 13.22
N ASN A 428 5.98 5.97 13.27
CA ASN A 428 5.35 5.55 14.51
C ASN A 428 6.34 4.85 15.45
N LEU A 429 7.27 4.03 14.95
CA LEU A 429 8.32 3.41 15.74
C LEU A 429 9.19 4.46 16.46
N ASN A 430 9.57 5.53 15.76
CA ASN A 430 10.31 6.64 16.37
C ASN A 430 9.48 7.34 17.46
N TYR A 431 8.18 7.54 17.21
CA TYR A 431 7.26 8.06 18.23
C TYR A 431 7.18 7.15 19.46
N LEU A 432 7.02 5.84 19.27
CA LEU A 432 6.93 4.87 20.37
C LEU A 432 8.21 4.83 21.21
N ARG A 433 9.39 4.90 20.58
CA ARG A 433 10.69 4.96 21.29
C ARG A 433 10.79 6.21 22.16
N ASN A 434 10.42 7.37 21.62
CA ASN A 434 10.39 8.63 22.38
C ASN A 434 9.38 8.56 23.52
N ALA A 435 8.19 8.00 23.28
CA ALA A 435 7.18 7.80 24.32
C ALA A 435 7.68 6.85 25.41
N HIS A 436 8.33 5.74 25.03
CA HIS A 436 8.90 4.78 25.97
C HIS A 436 9.96 5.42 26.85
N GLU A 437 10.89 6.19 26.29
CA GLU A 437 11.90 6.93 27.03
C GLU A 437 11.27 7.92 28.02
N ASN A 438 10.34 8.76 27.54
CA ASN A 438 9.69 9.76 28.38
C ASN A 438 8.89 9.14 29.55
N VAL A 439 8.15 8.06 29.30
CA VAL A 439 7.38 7.38 30.35
C VAL A 439 8.31 6.65 31.31
N THR A 440 9.41 6.07 30.84
CA THR A 440 10.44 5.45 31.70
C THR A 440 11.08 6.48 32.62
N ASN A 441 11.46 7.65 32.08
CA ASN A 441 12.01 8.75 32.87
C ASN A 441 11.00 9.25 33.91
N ALA A 442 9.72 9.38 33.54
CA ALA A 442 8.66 9.77 34.47
C ALA A 442 8.44 8.73 35.58
N GLU A 443 8.49 7.44 35.26
CA GLU A 443 8.35 6.35 36.24
C GLU A 443 9.52 6.34 37.22
N SER A 444 10.75 6.49 36.72
CA SER A 444 11.97 6.61 37.53
C SER A 444 11.88 7.79 38.50
N ILE A 445 11.48 8.99 38.04
CA ILE A 445 11.28 10.16 38.93
C ILE A 445 10.26 9.86 40.04
N ILE A 446 9.23 9.06 39.76
CA ILE A 446 8.18 8.75 40.74
C ILE A 446 8.59 7.65 41.70
N ARG A 447 9.39 6.68 41.26
CA ARG A 447 9.60 5.44 42.02
C ARG A 447 11.02 5.18 42.46
N ASP A 448 12.01 5.65 41.73
CA ASP A 448 13.42 5.43 42.07
C ASP A 448 13.83 6.34 43.23
N ALA A 449 14.73 5.83 44.06
CA ALA A 449 15.33 6.55 45.18
C ALA A 449 16.65 7.22 44.77
N ASP A 450 16.90 8.41 45.31
CA ASP A 450 18.24 8.99 45.29
C ASP A 450 19.11 8.26 46.33
N MET A 451 20.04 7.44 45.84
CA MET A 451 20.91 6.62 46.67
C MET A 451 21.81 7.46 47.59
N ALA A 452 22.23 8.66 47.17
CA ALA A 452 23.07 9.52 48.00
C ALA A 452 22.28 10.11 49.18
N GLU A 453 21.04 10.51 48.92
CA GLU A 453 20.13 11.01 49.96
C GLU A 453 19.77 9.89 50.94
N GLU A 454 19.38 8.71 50.44
CA GLU A 454 19.01 7.57 51.28
C GLU A 454 20.19 7.02 52.10
N MET A 455 21.42 7.01 51.54
CA MET A 455 22.63 6.64 52.28
C MET A 455 22.95 7.62 53.40
N SER A 456 22.82 8.92 53.13
CA SER A 456 23.03 9.98 54.13
C SER A 456 21.98 9.89 55.25
N ALA A 457 20.72 9.63 54.88
CA ALA A 457 19.64 9.41 55.84
C ALA A 457 19.86 8.13 56.67
N PHE A 458 20.30 7.04 56.04
CA PHE A 458 20.63 5.80 56.72
C PHE A 458 21.77 6.00 57.73
N ALA A 459 22.87 6.64 57.33
CA ALA A 459 24.00 6.94 58.21
C ALA A 459 23.58 7.81 59.41
N ARG A 460 22.80 8.87 59.17
CA ARG A 460 22.22 9.71 60.24
C ARG A 460 21.37 8.88 61.20
N ASN A 461 20.49 8.01 60.69
CA ASN A 461 19.61 7.20 61.51
C ASN A 461 20.39 6.12 62.29
N GLN A 462 21.43 5.55 61.71
CA GLN A 462 22.35 4.63 62.40
C GLN A 462 23.03 5.30 63.61
N ILE A 463 23.48 6.55 63.46
CA ILE A 463 24.05 7.36 64.55
C ILE A 463 22.98 7.66 65.62
N LEU A 464 21.74 7.97 65.21
CA LEU A 464 20.63 8.23 66.13
C LEU A 464 20.23 6.99 66.93
N VAL A 465 20.23 5.80 66.31
CA VAL A 465 20.02 4.52 67.01
C VAL A 465 21.13 4.31 68.04
N GLN A 466 22.40 4.45 67.66
CA GLN A 466 23.55 4.33 68.58
C GLN A 466 23.50 5.35 69.74
N SER A 467 23.07 6.58 69.45
CA SER A 467 22.90 7.63 70.46
C SER A 467 21.73 7.32 71.40
N SER A 468 20.62 6.79 70.86
CA SER A 468 19.42 6.44 71.63
C SER A 468 19.66 5.22 72.52
N THR A 469 20.45 4.24 72.08
CA THR A 469 20.88 3.11 72.92
C THR A 469 21.78 3.57 74.06
N ALA A 470 22.74 4.47 73.78
CA ALA A 470 23.59 5.06 74.81
C ALA A 470 22.78 5.89 75.83
N MET A 471 21.83 6.71 75.37
CA MET A 471 20.93 7.49 76.23
C MET A 471 19.98 6.62 77.03
N LEU A 472 19.49 5.50 76.47
CA LEU A 472 18.69 4.53 77.20
C LEU A 472 19.52 3.85 78.30
N ALA A 473 20.75 3.45 78.00
CA ALA A 473 21.68 2.90 78.99
C ALA A 473 21.98 3.92 80.11
N GLN A 474 22.24 5.18 79.76
CA GLN A 474 22.46 6.26 80.73
C GLN A 474 21.20 6.54 81.57
N ALA A 475 20.02 6.60 80.94
CA ALA A 475 18.75 6.82 81.63
C ALA A 475 18.46 5.70 82.63
N ASN A 476 18.83 4.45 82.31
CA ASN A 476 18.71 3.31 83.22
C ASN A 476 19.69 3.34 84.40
N GLN A 477 20.79 4.08 84.32
CA GLN A 477 21.74 4.26 85.43
C GLN A 477 21.27 5.29 86.46
N THR A 478 20.43 6.25 86.08
CA THR A 478 20.00 7.34 86.99
C THR A 478 19.20 6.85 88.21
N PRO A 479 18.24 5.89 88.12
CA PRO A 479 17.59 5.33 89.30
C PRO A 479 18.55 4.47 90.15
N ALA A 480 19.53 3.80 89.52
CA ALA A 480 20.52 2.97 90.23
C ALA A 480 21.49 3.81 91.07
N ALA A 481 21.90 4.99 90.57
CA ALA A 481 22.70 5.94 91.32
C ALA A 481 21.94 6.52 92.52
N VAL A 482 20.64 6.78 92.37
CA VAL A 482 19.76 7.26 93.46
C VAL A 482 19.50 6.16 94.48
N MET A 483 19.30 4.91 94.06
CA MET A 483 19.19 3.77 94.98
C MET A 483 20.47 3.54 95.79
N LYS A 484 21.65 3.78 95.20
CA LYS A 484 22.92 3.76 95.94
C LYS A 484 23.05 4.88 96.98
N LEU A 485 22.43 6.04 96.76
CA LEU A 485 22.38 7.16 97.72
C LEU A 485 21.33 6.97 98.82
N ILE A 486 20.35 6.08 98.62
CA ILE A 486 19.32 5.73 99.61
C ILE A 486 19.74 4.51 100.46
N ASN A 487 20.53 3.59 99.89
CA ASN A 487 20.99 2.36 100.54
C ASN A 487 22.42 2.44 101.10
N GLY A 488 23.06 3.61 101.03
CA GLY A 488 24.33 3.93 101.71
C GLY A 488 24.11 5.10 102.64
#